data_AF-A0A3B0ZRX0-F1
#
_entry.id   AF-A0A3B0ZRX0-F1
#
_cell.length_a   1.000
_cell.length_b   1.000
_cell.length_c   1.000
_cell.angle_alpha   90.00
_cell.angle_beta   90.00
_cell.angle_gamma   90.00
#
_symmetry.space_group_name_H-M   'P 1'
#
loop_
_entity.id
_entity.type
_entity.pdbx_description
1 polymer ?
#
loop_
_entity_poly.entity_id
_entity_poly.type
_entity_poly.pdbx_seq_one_letter_code
_entity_poly.pdbx_strand_id
1 'polypeptide(L)'
;MEAANKIENDTLLENARALVAELESGNGDQAEKIIEQLGRMREQSLFQELGKMTRQLHESINSFVLDDRMQSLAESDIPDAKTRLNHVIEMTESSANRTLTAVESALPVSEDLKVRANTLHEKWDRFRNKEMDVNEFRTMSKEIDEFLTITTQSTESIHSGLSDIMMAQDFQDLTGQILRRVITLVQEVEDNLVGLVRLSGGIDDEPKAEVKPVEKARENQDMMQGVGPAVPGVEASGESVSGQDEVDDLLSSLGF
;
A
#
# COMPACT_ATOMS: atom_id res chain seq x y z
N MET A 1 15.39 5.21 -44.06
CA MET A 1 16.13 4.15 -43.33
C MET A 1 16.29 2.91 -44.20
N GLU A 2 15.24 2.45 -44.89
CA GLU A 2 15.31 1.32 -45.87
C GLU A 2 16.36 1.49 -46.98
N ALA A 3 16.51 2.69 -47.55
CA ALA A 3 17.47 2.92 -48.62
C ALA A 3 18.94 2.76 -48.17
N ALA A 4 19.27 3.14 -46.93
CA ALA A 4 20.62 3.01 -46.37
C ALA A 4 20.95 1.55 -46.03
N ASN A 5 19.98 0.83 -45.46
CA ASN A 5 20.12 -0.59 -45.10
C ASN A 5 20.23 -1.48 -46.35
N LYS A 6 19.62 -1.07 -47.46
CA LYS A 6 19.73 -1.75 -48.76
C LYS A 6 21.11 -1.56 -49.41
N ILE A 7 21.65 -0.35 -49.35
CA ILE A 7 23.00 -0.04 -49.87
C ILE A 7 24.09 -0.79 -49.11
N GLU A 8 23.94 -0.92 -47.79
CA GLU A 8 24.87 -1.65 -46.90
C GLU A 8 24.86 -3.17 -47.17
N ASN A 9 23.67 -3.75 -47.43
CA ASN A 9 23.55 -5.16 -47.81
C ASN A 9 24.13 -5.46 -49.20
N ASP A 10 23.96 -4.55 -50.16
CA ASP A 10 24.52 -4.70 -51.51
C ASP A 10 26.06 -4.64 -51.49
N THR A 11 26.65 -3.77 -50.67
CA THR A 11 28.12 -3.71 -50.47
C THR A 11 28.67 -4.92 -49.70
N LEU A 12 27.92 -5.44 -48.72
CA LEU A 12 28.29 -6.68 -48.01
C LEU A 12 28.33 -7.87 -48.98
N LEU A 13 27.36 -7.97 -49.88
CA LEU A 13 27.27 -9.03 -50.88
C LEU A 13 28.39 -8.95 -51.91
N GLU A 14 28.77 -7.73 -52.34
CA GLU A 14 29.88 -7.50 -53.26
C GLU A 14 31.22 -7.91 -52.63
N ASN A 15 31.47 -7.50 -51.38
CA ASN A 15 32.69 -7.87 -50.64
C ASN A 15 32.75 -9.38 -50.36
N ALA A 16 31.63 -10.03 -50.07
CA ALA A 16 31.57 -11.48 -49.88
C ALA A 16 31.89 -12.25 -51.17
N ARG A 17 31.41 -11.78 -52.33
CA ARG A 17 31.74 -12.37 -53.64
C ARG A 17 33.21 -12.16 -54.00
N ALA A 18 33.77 -10.98 -53.73
CA ALA A 18 35.19 -10.70 -53.94
C ALA A 18 36.09 -11.57 -53.06
N LEU A 19 35.72 -11.78 -51.78
CA LEU A 19 36.45 -12.67 -50.88
C LEU A 19 36.54 -14.10 -51.40
N VAL A 20 35.42 -14.65 -51.90
CA VAL A 20 35.38 -16.01 -52.47
C VAL A 20 36.29 -16.11 -53.70
N ALA A 21 36.24 -15.12 -54.60
CA ALA A 21 37.07 -15.11 -55.81
C ALA A 21 38.59 -15.03 -55.52
N GLU A 22 39.00 -14.24 -54.52
CA GLU A 22 40.42 -14.13 -54.13
C GLU A 22 40.92 -15.40 -53.42
N LEU A 23 40.07 -16.07 -52.63
CA LEU A 23 40.38 -17.36 -52.01
C LEU A 23 40.50 -18.48 -53.05
N GLU A 24 39.60 -18.52 -54.04
CA GLU A 24 39.67 -19.48 -55.17
C GLU A 24 40.92 -19.27 -56.04
N SER A 25 41.41 -18.04 -56.13
CA SER A 25 42.61 -17.67 -56.90
C SER A 25 43.92 -17.87 -56.12
N GLY A 26 43.87 -18.26 -54.84
CA GLY A 26 45.04 -18.48 -53.99
C GLY A 26 45.70 -17.21 -53.44
N ASN A 27 45.06 -16.05 -53.56
CA ASN A 27 45.58 -14.76 -53.12
C ASN A 27 45.23 -14.48 -51.64
N GLY A 28 45.92 -15.18 -50.73
CA GLY A 28 45.71 -15.05 -49.27
C GLY A 28 45.81 -13.60 -48.76
N ASP A 29 46.76 -12.82 -49.26
CA ASP A 29 46.98 -11.43 -48.82
C ASP A 29 45.82 -10.49 -49.17
N GLN A 30 45.12 -10.73 -50.29
CA GLN A 30 43.94 -9.93 -50.67
C GLN A 30 42.69 -10.40 -49.95
N ALA A 31 42.53 -11.71 -49.75
CA ALA A 31 41.46 -12.26 -48.93
C ALA A 31 41.51 -11.72 -47.48
N GLU A 32 42.70 -11.62 -46.88
CA GLU A 32 42.89 -11.05 -45.54
C GLU A 32 42.46 -9.58 -45.46
N LYS A 33 42.76 -8.78 -46.48
CA LYS A 33 42.32 -7.38 -46.57
C LYS A 33 40.80 -7.24 -46.66
N ILE A 34 40.14 -8.12 -47.42
CA ILE A 34 38.67 -8.11 -47.54
C ILE A 34 38.02 -8.55 -46.23
N ILE A 35 38.59 -9.52 -45.51
CA ILE A 35 38.14 -9.92 -44.16
C ILE A 35 38.28 -8.75 -43.19
N GLU A 36 39.39 -8.02 -43.21
CA GLU A 36 39.60 -6.86 -42.36
C GLU A 36 38.58 -5.74 -42.66
N GLN A 37 38.26 -5.51 -43.95
CA GLN A 37 37.21 -4.57 -44.36
C GLN A 37 35.82 -4.98 -43.87
N LEU A 38 35.45 -6.26 -44.02
CA LEU A 38 34.19 -6.79 -43.50
C LEU A 38 34.12 -6.70 -41.96
N GLY A 39 35.23 -6.96 -41.28
CA GLY A 39 35.35 -6.79 -39.83
C GLY A 39 35.10 -5.35 -39.40
N ARG A 40 35.73 -4.38 -40.05
CA ARG A 40 35.53 -2.94 -39.79
C ARG A 40 34.11 -2.48 -40.07
N MET A 41 33.47 -2.95 -41.15
CA MET A 41 32.06 -2.64 -41.45
C MET A 41 31.13 -3.17 -40.35
N ARG A 42 31.35 -4.41 -39.91
CA ARG A 42 30.57 -5.03 -38.82
C ARG A 42 30.76 -4.30 -37.49
N GLU A 43 31.99 -3.96 -37.13
CA GLU A 43 32.28 -3.17 -35.93
C GLU A 43 31.59 -1.81 -35.98
N GLN A 44 31.66 -1.11 -37.12
CA GLN A 44 31.00 0.18 -37.30
C GLN A 44 29.47 0.07 -37.18
N SER A 45 28.86 -0.97 -37.75
CA SER A 45 27.43 -1.24 -37.58
C SER A 45 27.07 -1.50 -36.12
N LEU A 46 27.84 -2.34 -35.42
CA LEU A 46 27.61 -2.63 -33.99
C LEU A 46 27.75 -1.39 -33.12
N PHE A 47 28.76 -0.55 -33.36
CA PHE A 47 28.93 0.72 -32.65
C PHE A 47 27.78 1.70 -32.92
N GLN A 48 27.28 1.76 -34.16
CA GLN A 48 26.11 2.59 -34.49
C GLN A 48 24.84 2.09 -33.80
N GLU A 49 24.64 0.77 -33.76
CA GLU A 49 23.47 0.15 -33.12
C GLU A 49 23.51 0.31 -31.60
N LEU A 50 24.68 0.12 -30.99
CA LEU A 50 24.92 0.41 -29.57
C LEU A 50 24.70 1.89 -29.27
N GLY A 51 25.16 2.79 -30.14
CA GLY A 51 24.94 4.23 -30.03
C GLY A 51 23.46 4.60 -30.11
N LYS A 52 22.70 3.97 -31.01
CA LYS A 52 21.24 4.13 -31.10
C LYS A 52 20.53 3.65 -29.83
N MET A 53 20.83 2.45 -29.34
CA MET A 53 20.22 1.93 -28.10
C MET A 53 20.55 2.81 -26.90
N THR A 54 21.81 3.25 -26.76
CA THR A 54 22.24 4.12 -25.66
C THR A 54 21.51 5.47 -25.72
N ARG A 55 21.31 6.01 -26.93
CA ARG A 55 20.55 7.24 -27.13
C ARG A 55 19.06 7.06 -26.86
N GLN A 56 18.46 5.96 -27.29
CA GLN A 56 17.05 5.64 -27.01
C GLN A 56 16.81 5.46 -25.51
N LEU A 57 17.71 4.77 -24.80
CA LEU A 57 17.70 4.67 -23.34
C LEU A 57 17.82 6.05 -22.69
N HIS A 58 18.76 6.88 -23.15
CA HIS A 58 18.97 8.22 -22.61
C HIS A 58 17.77 9.14 -22.84
N GLU A 59 17.18 9.10 -24.04
CA GLU A 59 15.96 9.85 -24.38
C GLU A 59 14.77 9.37 -23.54
N SER A 60 14.63 8.05 -23.33
CA SER A 60 13.57 7.47 -22.48
C SER A 60 13.72 7.85 -21.01
N ILE A 61 14.95 7.82 -20.46
CA ILE A 61 15.24 8.28 -19.10
C ILE A 61 14.95 9.78 -18.97
N ASN A 62 15.40 10.60 -19.92
CA ASN A 62 15.16 12.03 -19.87
C ASN A 62 13.66 12.35 -19.96
N SER A 63 12.89 11.67 -20.81
CA SER A 63 11.44 11.86 -20.86
C SER A 63 10.75 11.47 -19.56
N PHE A 64 11.26 10.43 -18.88
CA PHE A 64 10.74 9.98 -17.59
C PHE A 64 11.06 10.97 -16.45
N VAL A 65 12.27 11.53 -16.43
CA VAL A 65 12.68 12.54 -15.43
C VAL A 65 11.94 13.87 -15.64
N LEU A 66 11.53 14.18 -16.88
CA LEU A 66 10.76 15.38 -17.22
C LEU A 66 9.25 15.21 -17.08
N ASP A 67 8.78 14.03 -16.64
CA ASP A 67 7.37 13.82 -16.37
C ASP A 67 7.00 14.50 -15.04
N ASP A 68 6.19 15.56 -15.12
CA ASP A 68 5.68 16.30 -13.96
C ASP A 68 5.02 15.37 -12.92
N ARG A 69 4.44 14.23 -13.36
CA ARG A 69 3.85 13.24 -12.45
C ARG A 69 4.91 12.44 -11.70
N MET A 70 6.04 12.10 -12.33
CA MET A 70 7.16 11.44 -11.65
C MET A 70 7.79 12.36 -10.62
N GLN A 71 7.91 13.64 -10.95
CA GLN A 71 8.40 14.63 -10.01
C GLN A 71 7.44 14.77 -8.80
N SER A 72 6.12 14.83 -9.03
CA SER A 72 5.14 14.90 -7.94
C SER A 72 5.18 13.66 -7.05
N LEU A 73 5.32 12.47 -7.65
CA LEU A 73 5.42 11.20 -6.93
C LEU A 73 6.65 11.16 -6.03
N ALA A 74 7.81 11.58 -6.55
CA ALA A 74 9.07 11.57 -5.81
C ALA A 74 9.15 12.66 -4.72
N GLU A 75 8.69 13.87 -5.02
CA GLU A 75 8.82 15.03 -4.12
C GLU A 75 7.74 15.08 -3.03
N SER A 76 6.52 14.59 -3.33
CA SER A 76 5.36 14.76 -2.45
C SER A 76 4.68 13.45 -2.08
N ASP A 77 4.22 12.67 -3.07
CA ASP A 77 3.29 11.57 -2.79
C ASP A 77 3.98 10.40 -2.03
N ILE A 78 5.21 10.04 -2.39
CA ILE A 78 5.97 8.99 -1.69
C ILE A 78 6.34 9.41 -0.25
N PRO A 79 6.89 10.62 0.00
CA PRO A 79 7.08 11.13 1.36
C PRO A 79 5.80 11.18 2.20
N ASP A 80 4.68 11.60 1.60
CA ASP A 80 3.37 11.64 2.24
C ASP A 80 2.87 10.22 2.59
N ALA A 81 2.95 9.28 1.64
CA ALA A 81 2.62 7.88 1.89
C ALA A 81 3.46 7.25 3.01
N LYS A 82 4.75 7.55 3.07
CA LYS A 82 5.61 7.12 4.18
C LYS A 82 5.12 7.66 5.52
N THR A 83 4.77 8.94 5.59
CA THR A 83 4.24 9.58 6.80
C THR A 83 2.93 8.92 7.23
N ARG A 84 2.03 8.68 6.27
CA ARG A 84 0.76 7.98 6.52
C ARG A 84 0.96 6.53 6.99
N LEU A 85 1.90 5.79 6.41
CA LEU A 85 2.22 4.43 6.86
C LEU A 85 2.77 4.41 8.29
N ASN A 86 3.63 5.37 8.65
CA ASN A 86 4.10 5.50 10.04
C ASN A 86 2.93 5.79 10.99
N HIS A 87 2.00 6.64 10.59
CA HIS A 87 0.80 6.90 11.38
C HIS A 87 -0.07 5.64 11.54
N VAL A 88 -0.21 4.81 10.50
CA VAL A 88 -0.89 3.50 10.60
C VAL A 88 -0.21 2.59 11.62
N ILE A 89 1.13 2.55 11.64
CA ILE A 89 1.90 1.76 12.61
C ILE A 89 1.61 2.24 14.03
N GLU A 90 1.70 3.54 14.28
CA GLU A 90 1.44 4.14 15.59
C GLU A 90 0.00 3.88 16.07
N MET A 91 -0.97 4.07 15.18
CA MET A 91 -2.39 3.78 15.47
C MET A 91 -2.61 2.31 15.81
N THR A 92 -1.94 1.40 15.09
CA THR A 92 -2.04 -0.05 15.32
C THR A 92 -1.42 -0.43 16.65
N GLU A 93 -0.25 0.11 16.98
CA GLU A 93 0.44 -0.13 18.25
C GLU A 93 -0.36 0.39 19.44
N SER A 94 -0.85 1.63 19.35
CA SER A 94 -1.69 2.24 20.39
C SER A 94 -2.96 1.42 20.65
N SER A 95 -3.62 0.98 19.58
CA SER A 95 -4.85 0.19 19.66
C SER A 95 -4.63 -1.21 20.23
N ALA A 96 -3.53 -1.85 19.86
CA ALA A 96 -3.12 -3.13 20.42
C ALA A 96 -2.81 -3.00 21.93
N ASN A 97 -2.08 -1.96 22.32
CA ASN A 97 -1.77 -1.69 23.73
C ASN A 97 -3.05 -1.43 24.55
N ARG A 98 -3.98 -0.59 24.05
CA ARG A 98 -5.27 -0.35 24.71
C ARG A 98 -6.07 -1.64 24.89
N THR A 99 -6.13 -2.47 23.85
CA THR A 99 -6.80 -3.78 23.90
C THR A 99 -6.17 -4.69 24.96
N LEU A 100 -4.83 -4.78 24.97
CA LEU A 100 -4.10 -5.60 25.92
C LEU A 100 -4.34 -5.15 27.36
N THR A 101 -4.24 -3.85 27.63
CA THR A 101 -4.50 -3.28 28.96
C THR A 101 -5.92 -3.57 29.46
N ALA A 102 -6.93 -3.46 28.59
CA ALA A 102 -8.31 -3.77 28.95
C ALA A 102 -8.49 -5.26 29.28
N VAL A 103 -7.86 -6.16 28.52
CA VAL A 103 -7.86 -7.61 28.80
C VAL A 103 -7.11 -7.92 30.10
N GLU A 104 -5.94 -7.34 30.31
CA GLU A 104 -5.13 -7.50 31.53
C GLU A 104 -5.88 -7.06 32.79
N SER A 105 -6.74 -6.05 32.68
CA SER A 105 -7.59 -5.59 33.79
C SER A 105 -8.81 -6.51 34.02
N ALA A 106 -9.42 -7.01 32.95
CA ALA A 106 -10.64 -7.82 33.04
C ALA A 106 -10.40 -9.28 33.47
N LEU A 107 -9.27 -9.88 33.07
CA LEU A 107 -8.96 -11.28 33.37
C LEU A 107 -8.89 -11.59 34.88
N PRO A 108 -8.16 -10.83 35.72
CA PRO A 108 -8.11 -11.07 37.16
C PRO A 108 -9.49 -10.97 37.82
N VAL A 109 -10.32 -10.02 37.36
CA VAL A 109 -11.68 -9.83 37.87
C VAL A 109 -12.55 -11.04 37.55
N SER A 110 -12.46 -11.55 36.31
CA SER A 110 -13.17 -12.77 35.91
C SER A 110 -12.71 -14.00 36.69
N GLU A 111 -11.41 -14.11 37.00
CA GLU A 111 -10.88 -15.24 37.76
C GLU A 111 -11.32 -15.20 39.23
N ASP A 112 -11.32 -14.02 39.87
CA ASP A 112 -11.80 -13.84 41.25
C ASP A 112 -13.28 -14.21 41.36
N LEU A 113 -14.11 -13.77 40.42
CA LEU A 113 -15.53 -14.17 40.35
C LEU A 113 -15.70 -15.68 40.25
N LYS A 114 -14.92 -16.34 39.40
CA LYS A 114 -14.96 -17.81 39.22
C LYS A 114 -14.61 -18.53 40.52
N VAL A 115 -13.55 -18.11 41.21
CA VAL A 115 -13.11 -18.71 42.47
C VAL A 115 -14.18 -18.55 43.56
N ARG A 116 -14.75 -17.35 43.71
CA ARG A 116 -15.81 -17.08 44.69
C ARG A 116 -17.08 -17.85 44.38
N ALA A 117 -17.49 -17.91 43.11
CA ALA A 117 -18.66 -18.66 42.67
C ALA A 117 -18.52 -20.16 42.97
N ASN A 118 -17.37 -20.76 42.67
CA ASN A 118 -17.10 -22.17 42.99
C ASN A 118 -17.10 -22.43 44.49
N THR A 119 -16.48 -21.54 45.28
CA THR A 119 -16.47 -21.65 46.75
C THR A 119 -17.89 -21.61 47.32
N LEU A 120 -18.74 -20.70 46.84
CA LEU A 120 -20.14 -20.63 47.24
C LEU A 120 -20.94 -21.84 46.76
N HIS A 121 -20.66 -22.37 45.58
CA HIS A 121 -21.31 -23.57 45.06
C HIS A 121 -21.02 -24.80 45.92
N GLU A 122 -19.77 -25.01 46.33
CA GLU A 122 -19.39 -26.10 47.24
C GLU A 122 -20.09 -25.98 48.61
N LYS A 123 -20.16 -24.77 49.16
CA LYS A 123 -20.87 -24.50 50.41
C LYS A 123 -22.38 -24.75 50.26
N TRP A 124 -22.96 -24.31 49.14
CA TRP A 124 -24.36 -24.55 48.83
C TRP A 124 -24.69 -26.05 48.74
N ASP A 125 -23.80 -26.85 48.14
CA ASP A 125 -23.98 -28.30 48.07
C ASP A 125 -23.91 -28.99 49.44
N ARG A 126 -22.96 -28.60 50.30
CA ARG A 126 -22.93 -29.07 51.69
C ARG A 126 -24.21 -28.71 52.45
N PHE A 127 -24.74 -27.50 52.26
CA PHE A 127 -26.02 -27.10 52.84
C PHE A 127 -27.18 -27.99 52.34
N ARG A 128 -27.28 -28.24 51.04
CA ARG A 128 -28.32 -29.12 50.46
C ARG A 128 -28.24 -30.56 50.97
N ASN A 129 -27.04 -31.06 51.24
CA ASN A 129 -26.81 -32.39 51.78
C ASN A 129 -27.01 -32.48 53.30
N LYS A 130 -27.38 -31.38 53.97
CA LYS A 130 -27.51 -31.28 55.43
C LYS A 130 -26.19 -31.52 56.18
N GLU A 131 -25.07 -31.23 55.53
CA GLU A 131 -23.70 -31.38 56.05
C GLU A 131 -23.15 -30.04 56.59
N MET A 132 -24.03 -29.10 56.93
CA MET A 132 -23.71 -27.74 57.34
C MET A 132 -24.44 -27.37 58.62
N ASP A 133 -23.72 -26.75 59.57
CA ASP A 133 -24.33 -26.23 60.80
C ASP A 133 -24.85 -24.78 60.67
N VAL A 134 -25.53 -24.29 61.71
CA VAL A 134 -26.14 -22.95 61.72
C VAL A 134 -25.10 -21.82 61.66
N ASN A 135 -23.92 -22.01 62.24
CA ASN A 135 -22.84 -21.02 62.21
C ASN A 135 -22.19 -20.96 60.81
N GLU A 136 -21.93 -22.11 60.20
CA GLU A 136 -21.46 -22.19 58.81
C GLU A 136 -22.47 -21.56 57.85
N PHE A 137 -23.76 -21.81 58.03
CA PHE A 137 -24.81 -21.21 57.22
C PHE A 137 -24.86 -19.68 57.35
N ARG A 138 -24.73 -19.15 58.57
CA ARG A 138 -24.66 -17.69 58.80
C ARG A 138 -23.46 -17.06 58.10
N THR A 139 -22.32 -17.75 58.08
CA THR A 139 -21.11 -17.31 57.37
C THR A 139 -21.34 -17.33 55.86
N MET A 140 -21.85 -18.43 55.31
CA MET A 140 -22.20 -18.55 53.88
C MET A 140 -23.19 -17.47 53.45
N SER A 141 -24.21 -17.16 54.26
CA SER A 141 -25.19 -16.11 53.94
C SER A 141 -24.56 -14.72 53.83
N LYS A 142 -23.52 -14.41 54.62
CA LYS A 142 -22.76 -13.16 54.49
C LYS A 142 -21.88 -13.16 53.25
N GLU A 143 -21.23 -14.28 52.95
CA GLU A 143 -20.42 -14.42 51.75
C GLU A 143 -21.24 -14.32 50.46
N ILE A 144 -22.51 -14.78 50.47
CA ILE A 144 -23.44 -14.59 49.36
C ILE A 144 -23.72 -13.09 49.16
N ASP A 145 -24.00 -12.35 50.23
CA ASP A 145 -24.27 -10.91 50.17
C ASP A 145 -23.05 -10.13 49.62
N GLU A 146 -21.85 -10.47 50.11
CA GLU A 146 -20.60 -9.93 49.60
C GLU A 146 -20.38 -10.29 48.12
N PHE A 147 -20.60 -11.54 47.75
CA PHE A 147 -20.44 -12.00 46.37
C PHE A 147 -21.41 -11.32 45.40
N LEU A 148 -22.67 -11.10 45.79
CA LEU A 148 -23.64 -10.38 44.96
C LEU A 148 -23.21 -8.92 44.74
N THR A 149 -22.66 -8.28 45.77
CA THR A 149 -22.11 -6.93 45.68
C THR A 149 -20.91 -6.87 44.73
N ILE A 150 -19.94 -7.78 44.92
CA ILE A 150 -18.73 -7.86 44.09
C ILE A 150 -19.09 -8.20 42.64
N THR A 151 -20.02 -9.13 42.42
CA THR A 151 -20.46 -9.52 41.07
C THR A 151 -20.95 -8.32 40.27
N THR A 152 -21.71 -7.41 40.90
CA THR A 152 -22.20 -6.21 40.24
C THR A 152 -21.04 -5.29 39.82
N GLN A 153 -20.12 -5.00 40.74
CA GLN A 153 -18.95 -4.15 40.48
C GLN A 153 -17.99 -4.76 39.45
N SER A 154 -17.72 -6.06 39.55
CA SER A 154 -16.87 -6.81 38.64
C SER A 154 -17.46 -6.84 37.22
N THR A 155 -18.78 -6.99 37.09
CA THR A 155 -19.46 -6.97 35.78
C THR A 155 -19.37 -5.60 35.13
N GLU A 156 -19.54 -4.51 35.89
CA GLU A 156 -19.34 -3.14 35.40
C GLU A 156 -17.91 -2.92 34.91
N SER A 157 -16.91 -3.38 35.68
CA SER A 157 -15.50 -3.29 35.31
C SER A 157 -15.18 -4.06 34.01
N ILE A 158 -15.66 -5.30 33.90
CA ILE A 158 -15.50 -6.11 32.68
C ILE A 158 -16.20 -5.44 31.50
N HIS A 159 -17.43 -4.92 31.68
CA HIS A 159 -18.15 -4.22 30.62
C HIS A 159 -17.41 -2.96 30.14
N SER A 160 -16.83 -2.19 31.08
CA SER A 160 -15.99 -1.04 30.74
C SER A 160 -14.78 -1.46 29.91
N GLY A 161 -14.06 -2.51 30.33
CA GLY A 161 -12.91 -3.04 29.58
C GLY A 161 -13.30 -3.53 28.19
N LEU A 162 -14.43 -4.23 28.03
CA LEU A 162 -14.94 -4.62 26.72
C LEU A 162 -15.31 -3.42 25.85
N SER A 163 -15.85 -2.35 26.43
CA SER A 163 -16.15 -1.10 25.74
C SER A 163 -14.86 -0.39 25.27
N ASP A 164 -13.82 -0.39 26.10
CA ASP A 164 -12.50 0.15 25.73
C ASP A 164 -11.87 -0.64 24.58
N ILE A 165 -12.03 -1.96 24.56
CA ILE A 165 -11.58 -2.80 23.44
C ILE A 165 -12.33 -2.42 22.16
N MET A 166 -13.65 -2.24 22.21
CA MET A 166 -14.43 -1.83 21.03
C MET A 166 -13.97 -0.47 20.51
N MET A 167 -13.83 0.54 21.38
CA MET A 167 -13.33 1.86 20.96
C MET A 167 -11.89 1.81 20.45
N ALA A 168 -11.07 0.92 20.99
CA ALA A 168 -9.71 0.71 20.50
C ALA A 168 -9.68 0.07 19.11
N GLN A 169 -10.80 -0.42 18.55
CA GLN A 169 -10.86 -1.00 17.21
C GLN A 169 -11.24 0.02 16.12
N ASP A 170 -11.68 1.23 16.48
CA ASP A 170 -12.11 2.27 15.54
C ASP A 170 -11.01 2.70 14.55
N PHE A 171 -9.73 2.42 14.85
CA PHE A 171 -8.61 2.66 13.93
C PHE A 171 -8.67 1.82 12.65
N GLN A 172 -9.42 0.71 12.63
CA GLN A 172 -9.39 -0.23 11.52
C GLN A 172 -9.91 0.37 10.21
N ASP A 173 -10.92 1.25 10.28
CA ASP A 173 -11.43 1.92 9.07
C ASP A 173 -10.40 2.93 8.52
N LEU A 174 -9.86 3.78 9.39
CA LEU A 174 -8.88 4.80 9.02
C LEU A 174 -7.60 4.17 8.45
N THR A 175 -7.07 3.14 9.12
CA THR A 175 -5.88 2.43 8.63
C THR A 175 -6.14 1.71 7.31
N GLY A 176 -7.33 1.14 7.11
CA GLY A 176 -7.75 0.55 5.85
C GLY A 176 -7.84 1.56 4.69
N GLN A 177 -8.33 2.77 4.96
CA GLN A 177 -8.35 3.86 3.96
C GLN A 177 -6.93 4.30 3.58
N ILE A 178 -6.06 4.50 4.58
CA ILE A 178 -4.66 4.88 4.34
C ILE A 178 -3.94 3.81 3.51
N LEU A 179 -4.05 2.54 3.90
CA LEU A 179 -3.41 1.44 3.19
C LEU A 179 -3.87 1.34 1.74
N ARG A 180 -5.17 1.50 1.46
CA ARG A 180 -5.68 1.54 0.09
C ARG A 180 -5.02 2.64 -0.73
N ARG A 181 -4.90 3.85 -0.18
CA ARG A 181 -4.27 4.98 -0.88
C ARG A 181 -2.79 4.73 -1.16
N VAL A 182 -2.08 4.12 -0.20
CA VAL A 182 -0.69 3.72 -0.38
C VAL A 182 -0.55 2.63 -1.45
N ILE A 183 -1.44 1.63 -1.47
CA ILE A 183 -1.43 0.57 -2.49
C ILE A 183 -1.63 1.16 -3.88
N THR A 184 -2.60 2.07 -4.06
CA THR A 184 -2.83 2.76 -5.33
C THR A 184 -1.60 3.55 -5.77
N LEU A 185 -0.92 4.23 -4.83
CA LEU A 185 0.32 4.94 -5.13
C LEU A 185 1.43 3.99 -5.61
N VAL A 186 1.59 2.84 -4.95
CA VAL A 186 2.60 1.84 -5.33
C VAL A 186 2.30 1.28 -6.72
N GLN A 187 1.03 0.98 -7.02
CA GLN A 187 0.60 0.54 -8.36
C GLN A 187 0.93 1.57 -9.43
N GLU A 188 0.70 2.85 -9.14
CA GLU A 188 1.04 3.92 -10.06
C GLU A 188 2.55 4.02 -10.31
N VAL A 189 3.37 3.91 -9.26
CA VAL A 189 4.83 3.88 -9.41
C VAL A 189 5.28 2.66 -10.23
N GLU A 190 4.68 1.50 -10.01
CA GLU A 190 4.96 0.27 -10.76
C GLU A 190 4.62 0.44 -12.25
N ASP A 191 3.41 0.93 -12.58
CA ASP A 191 2.97 1.13 -13.96
C ASP A 191 3.90 2.08 -14.72
N ASN A 192 4.36 3.15 -14.06
CA ASN A 192 5.29 4.10 -14.66
C ASN A 192 6.69 3.51 -14.88
N LEU A 193 7.19 2.69 -13.96
CA LEU A 193 8.47 1.98 -14.13
C LEU A 193 8.39 0.92 -15.24
N VAL A 194 7.27 0.20 -15.34
CA VAL A 194 7.01 -0.73 -16.46
C VAL A 194 6.97 0.03 -17.79
N GLY A 195 6.34 1.21 -17.82
CA GLY A 195 6.34 2.11 -18.97
C GLY A 195 7.76 2.49 -19.42
N LEU A 196 8.63 2.88 -18.48
CA LEU A 196 10.03 3.20 -18.76
C LEU A 196 10.80 1.99 -19.33
N VAL A 197 10.60 0.80 -18.77
CA VAL A 197 11.25 -0.42 -19.26
C VAL A 197 10.77 -0.78 -20.68
N ARG A 198 9.49 -0.58 -20.99
CA ARG A 198 8.94 -0.80 -22.35
C ARG A 198 9.56 0.18 -23.36
N LEU A 199 9.62 1.47 -23.01
CA LEU A 199 10.21 2.52 -23.86
C LEU A 199 11.71 2.27 -24.11
N SER A 200 12.44 1.84 -23.07
CA SER A 200 13.87 1.57 -23.18
C SER A 200 14.23 0.22 -23.81
N GLY A 201 13.35 -0.78 -23.70
CA GLY A 201 13.61 -2.15 -24.14
C GLY A 201 13.44 -2.38 -25.64
N GLY A 202 12.91 -1.39 -26.38
CA GLY A 202 12.62 -1.55 -27.81
C GLY A 202 11.65 -2.68 -28.12
N ILE A 203 10.87 -3.13 -27.14
CA ILE A 203 9.84 -4.16 -27.30
C ILE A 203 8.61 -3.46 -27.89
N ASP A 204 8.72 -3.01 -29.14
CA ASP A 204 7.59 -2.60 -29.98
C ASP A 204 6.91 -3.84 -30.57
N ASP A 205 6.69 -4.88 -29.76
CA ASP A 205 6.05 -6.13 -30.19
C ASP A 205 4.83 -6.43 -29.31
N GLU A 206 3.93 -5.44 -29.19
CA GLU A 206 2.51 -5.71 -28.96
C GLU A 206 1.67 -4.83 -29.89
N PRO A 207 0.70 -5.40 -30.61
CA PRO A 207 -0.23 -4.60 -31.40
C PRO A 207 -1.01 -3.72 -30.44
N LYS A 208 -0.91 -2.40 -30.64
CA LYS A 208 -1.74 -1.40 -29.97
C LYS A 208 -3.20 -1.80 -30.11
N ALA A 209 -3.79 -2.37 -29.06
CA ALA A 209 -5.24 -2.43 -28.93
C ALA A 209 -5.74 -0.99 -28.98
N GLU A 210 -6.62 -0.71 -29.94
CA GLU A 210 -7.25 0.59 -30.16
C GLU A 210 -7.82 1.15 -28.85
N VAL A 211 -7.10 2.09 -28.22
CA VAL A 211 -7.71 2.97 -27.23
C VAL A 211 -8.54 3.96 -28.02
N LYS A 212 -9.84 3.70 -28.10
CA LYS A 212 -10.83 4.64 -28.65
C LYS A 212 -10.66 6.01 -27.97
N PRO A 213 -10.75 7.12 -28.71
CA PRO A 213 -10.73 8.44 -28.09
C PRO A 213 -12.02 8.59 -27.28
N VAL A 214 -11.91 8.67 -25.95
CA VAL A 214 -13.01 9.11 -25.11
C VAL A 214 -13.15 10.61 -25.31
N GLU A 215 -14.11 10.98 -26.15
CA GLU A 215 -14.57 12.35 -26.29
C GLU A 215 -15.05 12.91 -24.94
N LYS A 216 -14.72 14.18 -24.73
CA LYS A 216 -15.06 15.03 -23.60
C LYS A 216 -16.51 14.84 -23.12
N ALA A 217 -16.68 14.20 -21.97
CA ALA A 217 -17.79 14.49 -21.07
C ALA A 217 -17.30 15.50 -20.02
N ARG A 218 -17.32 16.78 -20.41
CA ARG A 218 -17.44 17.88 -19.45
C ARG A 218 -18.88 17.86 -18.97
N GLU A 219 -19.12 17.32 -17.77
CA GLU A 219 -20.21 17.64 -16.84
C GLU A 219 -20.21 16.56 -15.75
N ASN A 220 -20.23 16.99 -14.47
CA ASN A 220 -20.24 16.19 -13.23
C ASN A 220 -18.89 15.87 -12.56
N GLN A 221 -17.98 16.85 -12.45
CA GLN A 221 -16.85 16.80 -11.50
C GLN A 221 -17.00 17.76 -10.31
N ASP A 222 -18.24 18.06 -9.88
CA ASP A 222 -18.50 19.03 -8.80
C ASP A 222 -19.17 18.44 -7.55
N MET A 223 -19.13 17.11 -7.34
CA MET A 223 -19.75 16.47 -6.16
C MET A 223 -18.87 15.45 -5.42
N MET A 224 -17.54 15.50 -5.56
CA MET A 224 -16.66 14.56 -4.83
C MET A 224 -15.41 15.20 -4.21
N GLN A 225 -15.44 16.50 -3.94
CA GLN A 225 -14.55 17.12 -2.96
C GLN A 225 -15.13 16.91 -1.55
N GLY A 226 -15.03 15.67 -1.05
CA GLY A 226 -15.16 15.42 0.37
C GLY A 226 -13.86 15.87 1.05
N VAL A 227 -13.90 17.02 1.72
CA VAL A 227 -12.87 17.41 2.68
C VAL A 227 -12.83 16.37 3.80
N GLY A 228 -11.83 15.49 3.77
CA GLY A 228 -11.56 14.57 4.88
C GLY A 228 -11.15 15.35 6.14
N PRO A 229 -11.34 14.78 7.34
CA PRO A 229 -11.03 15.47 8.58
C PRO A 229 -9.55 15.89 8.61
N ALA A 230 -9.31 17.14 8.99
CA ALA A 230 -7.99 17.74 9.01
C ALA A 230 -7.09 17.03 10.04
N VAL A 231 -5.90 16.63 9.59
CA VAL A 231 -4.85 16.13 10.48
C VAL A 231 -4.16 17.33 11.13
N PRO A 232 -4.03 17.38 12.47
CA PRO A 232 -3.31 18.47 13.14
C PRO A 232 -1.86 18.58 12.62
N GLY A 233 -1.49 19.75 12.12
CA GLY A 233 -0.13 20.05 11.64
C GLY A 233 0.07 20.13 10.13
N VAL A 234 -1.00 20.04 9.32
CA VAL A 234 -0.94 20.29 7.87
C VAL A 234 -1.88 21.45 7.53
N GLU A 235 -1.34 22.55 7.00
CA GLU A 235 -2.15 23.69 6.56
C GLU A 235 -2.99 23.30 5.34
N ALA A 236 -4.30 23.13 5.55
CA ALA A 236 -5.26 23.02 4.47
C ALA A 236 -5.65 24.42 3.98
N SER A 237 -5.33 24.73 2.72
CA SER A 237 -5.90 25.89 2.02
C SER A 237 -7.35 25.59 1.67
N GLY A 238 -8.26 25.84 2.60
CA GLY A 238 -9.69 25.63 2.45
C GLY A 238 -10.37 25.66 3.80
N GLU A 239 -11.34 26.54 3.93
CA GLU A 239 -12.08 26.91 5.15
C GLU A 239 -12.56 25.66 5.90
N SER A 240 -11.78 25.24 6.90
CA SER A 240 -12.05 24.06 7.71
C SER A 240 -13.03 24.45 8.80
N VAL A 241 -14.28 24.00 8.65
CA VAL A 241 -15.32 24.12 9.68
C VAL A 241 -15.08 23.02 10.72
N SER A 242 -14.65 23.41 11.91
CA SER A 242 -14.44 22.49 13.04
C SER A 242 -15.31 22.90 14.22
N GLY A 243 -16.52 22.36 14.29
CA GLY A 243 -17.39 22.52 15.46
C GLY A 243 -18.76 21.89 15.24
N GLN A 244 -19.18 21.02 16.16
CA GLN A 244 -20.53 20.44 16.24
C GLN A 244 -21.61 21.53 16.30
N ASP A 245 -21.25 22.73 16.77
CA ASP A 245 -22.14 23.88 16.97
C ASP A 245 -22.64 24.49 15.63
N GLU A 246 -21.84 24.47 14.55
CA GLU A 246 -22.28 25.02 13.24
C GLU A 246 -23.19 24.06 12.46
N VAL A 247 -23.18 22.77 12.81
CA VAL A 247 -24.10 21.78 12.25
C VAL A 247 -25.51 21.98 12.81
N ASP A 248 -25.62 22.34 14.10
CA ASP A 248 -26.91 22.67 14.73
C ASP A 248 -27.48 23.99 14.20
N ASP A 249 -26.63 24.98 13.90
CA ASP A 249 -27.07 26.23 13.27
C ASP A 249 -27.60 26.01 11.84
N LEU A 250 -26.97 25.13 11.06
CA LEU A 250 -27.46 24.77 9.73
C LEU A 250 -28.80 24.01 9.78
N LEU A 251 -29.00 23.13 10.77
CA LEU A 251 -30.26 22.42 10.98
C LEU A 251 -31.38 23.36 11.44
N SER A 252 -31.06 24.36 12.27
CA SER A 252 -32.01 25.39 12.70
C SER A 252 -32.50 26.28 11.53
N SER A 253 -31.64 26.51 10.54
CA SER A 253 -31.95 27.35 9.36
C SER A 253 -32.86 26.66 8.33
N LEU A 254 -32.93 25.32 8.37
CA LEU A 254 -33.75 24.48 7.47
C LEU A 254 -35.13 24.12 8.04
N GLY A 255 -35.46 24.56 9.26
CA GLY A 255 -36.82 24.59 9.77
C GLY A 255 -37.38 23.25 10.24
N PHE A 256 -36.69 22.61 11.19
CA PHE A 256 -37.29 21.64 12.12
C PHE A 256 -37.19 22.15 13.55
#